data_AF-A0A930H849-F1
#
_entry.id   AF-A0A930H849-F1
#
_cell.length_a   1.000
_cell.length_b   1.000
_cell.length_c   1.000
_cell.angle_alpha   90.00
_cell.angle_beta   90.00
_cell.angle_gamma   90.00
#
_symmetry.space_group_name_H-M   'P 1'
#
loop_
_entity.id
_entity.type
_entity.pdbx_description
1 polymer ?
#
loop_
_entity_poly.entity_id
_entity_poly.type
_entity_poly.pdbx_seq_one_letter_code
_entity_poly.pdbx_strand_id
1 'polypeptide(L)'
;MKKLGALFLILSAVSFAGYQEINAKYNQLESQFTNLVNLENQQYAKLRANAEVASRKLDERQRLKAALEDRIAKIEGSAGAKFFKGEYGDLVKEYKNVVKALDEEIKSLSKTVEDYQAVESLKGGN
;
A
#
# COMPACT_ATOMS: atom_id res chain seq x y z
N MET A 1 16.85 -20.26 -3.78
CA MET A 1 16.13 -21.39 -4.40
C MET A 1 15.44 -22.21 -3.32
N LYS A 2 14.14 -22.47 -3.54
CA LYS A 2 13.36 -23.66 -3.14
C LYS A 2 13.30 -24.01 -1.64
N LYS A 3 12.16 -23.69 -1.02
CA LYS A 3 11.45 -24.60 -0.10
C LYS A 3 9.93 -24.46 -0.29
N LEU A 4 9.46 -24.72 -1.50
CA LEU A 4 8.09 -25.16 -1.70
C LEU A 4 8.04 -26.61 -1.23
N GLY A 5 7.59 -26.81 0.00
CA GLY A 5 7.33 -28.13 0.56
C GLY A 5 6.13 -28.76 -0.15
N ALA A 6 6.37 -29.33 -1.32
CA ALA A 6 5.42 -30.19 -1.99
C ALA A 6 5.33 -31.51 -1.21
N LEU A 7 4.31 -31.62 -0.36
CA LEU A 7 3.93 -32.90 0.23
C LEU A 7 3.15 -33.68 -0.83
N PHE A 8 3.88 -34.42 -1.67
CA PHE A 8 3.31 -35.44 -2.56
C PHE A 8 3.20 -36.74 -1.75
N LEU A 9 2.01 -37.05 -1.24
CA LEU A 9 1.74 -38.37 -0.67
C LEU A 9 0.98 -39.21 -1.70
N ILE A 10 1.65 -40.28 -2.13
CA ILE A 10 1.19 -41.23 -3.13
C ILE A 10 -0.01 -42.02 -2.58
N LEU A 11 -1.10 -42.01 -3.35
CA LEU A 11 -2.30 -42.82 -3.18
C LEU A 11 -1.96 -44.31 -3.20
N SER A 12 -2.44 -45.08 -2.22
CA SER A 12 -2.55 -46.54 -2.35
C SER A 12 -3.96 -47.02 -2.01
N ALA A 13 -4.51 -47.74 -3.01
CA ALA A 13 -5.75 -48.49 -3.12
C ALA A 13 -6.82 -48.32 -2.01
N VAL A 14 -7.95 -47.71 -2.36
CA VAL A 14 -9.15 -47.74 -1.51
C VAL A 14 -10.24 -48.55 -2.18
N SER A 15 -10.72 -49.57 -1.45
CA SER A 15 -11.89 -50.40 -1.77
C SER A 15 -13.16 -49.54 -1.91
N PHE A 16 -14.21 -50.07 -2.52
CA PHE A 16 -15.44 -49.34 -2.91
C PHE A 16 -16.13 -48.51 -1.79
N ALA A 17 -15.87 -48.77 -0.50
CA ALA A 17 -16.30 -47.91 0.61
C ALA A 17 -15.54 -46.57 0.69
N GLY A 18 -14.29 -46.53 0.23
CA GLY A 18 -13.48 -45.31 0.20
C GLY A 18 -13.54 -44.52 -1.10
N TYR A 19 -14.26 -44.97 -2.13
CA TYR A 19 -14.54 -44.11 -3.29
C TYR A 19 -15.48 -42.96 -2.91
N GLN A 20 -16.47 -43.21 -2.05
CA GLN A 20 -17.31 -42.14 -1.46
C GLN A 20 -16.48 -41.21 -0.56
N GLU A 21 -15.54 -41.74 0.23
CA GLU A 21 -14.66 -40.95 1.08
C GLU A 21 -13.65 -40.11 0.27
N ILE A 22 -13.13 -40.65 -0.84
CA ILE A 22 -12.28 -39.92 -1.81
C ILE A 22 -13.07 -38.77 -2.45
N ASN A 23 -14.30 -39.01 -2.91
CA ASN A 23 -15.13 -37.97 -3.50
C ASN A 23 -15.49 -36.87 -2.50
N ALA A 24 -15.78 -37.23 -1.24
CA ALA A 24 -16.01 -36.26 -0.18
C ALA A 24 -14.76 -35.41 0.10
N LYS A 25 -13.57 -36.03 0.18
CA LYS A 25 -12.29 -35.32 0.35
C LYS A 25 -11.98 -34.42 -0.84
N TYR A 26 -12.23 -34.88 -2.07
CA TYR A 26 -12.06 -34.07 -3.28
C TYR A 26 -12.96 -32.83 -3.26
N ASN A 27 -14.26 -33.01 -2.99
CA ASN A 27 -15.19 -31.89 -2.91
C ASN A 27 -14.81 -30.89 -1.80
N GLN A 28 -14.29 -31.38 -0.67
CA GLN A 28 -13.78 -30.52 0.40
C GLN A 28 -12.55 -29.72 -0.07
N LEU A 29 -11.61 -30.35 -0.79
CA LEU A 29 -10.44 -29.66 -1.34
C LEU A 29 -10.82 -28.61 -2.37
N GLU A 30 -11.75 -28.92 -3.29
CA GLU A 30 -12.27 -27.95 -4.26
C GLU A 30 -12.95 -26.76 -3.57
N SER A 31 -13.69 -27.01 -2.48
CA SER A 31 -14.29 -25.95 -1.67
C SER A 31 -13.23 -25.09 -0.98
N GLN A 32 -12.19 -25.70 -0.41
CA GLN A 32 -11.07 -24.99 0.20
C GLN A 32 -10.30 -24.15 -0.82
N PHE A 33 -10.05 -24.69 -2.00
CA PHE A 33 -9.41 -23.96 -3.11
C PHE A 33 -10.25 -22.76 -3.55
N THR A 34 -11.55 -22.96 -3.78
CA THR A 34 -12.48 -21.89 -4.15
C THR A 34 -12.50 -20.78 -3.09
N ASN A 35 -12.52 -21.15 -1.81
CA ASN A 35 -12.48 -20.19 -0.71
C ASN A 35 -11.17 -19.40 -0.69
N LEU A 36 -10.03 -20.06 -0.95
CA LEU A 36 -8.73 -19.41 -0.99
C LEU A 36 -8.63 -18.39 -2.12
N VAL A 37 -9.09 -18.75 -3.32
CA VAL A 37 -9.16 -17.85 -4.47
C VAL A 37 -10.05 -16.64 -4.18
N ASN A 38 -11.21 -16.86 -3.55
CA ASN A 38 -12.10 -15.77 -3.15
C ASN A 38 -11.44 -14.84 -2.13
N LEU A 39 -10.75 -15.37 -1.13
CA LEU A 39 -10.03 -14.58 -0.13
C LEU A 39 -8.91 -13.75 -0.78
N GLU A 40 -8.14 -14.36 -1.68
CA GLU A 40 -7.07 -13.66 -2.41
C GLU A 40 -7.62 -12.49 -3.24
N ASN A 41 -8.70 -12.73 -4.00
CA ASN A 41 -9.35 -11.68 -4.78
C ASN A 41 -9.88 -10.53 -3.90
N GLN A 42 -10.48 -10.84 -2.74
CA GLN A 42 -10.95 -9.84 -1.81
C GLN A 42 -9.80 -9.02 -1.20
N GLN A 43 -8.72 -9.68 -0.80
CA GLN A 43 -7.56 -8.99 -0.23
C GLN A 43 -6.87 -8.10 -1.26
N TYR A 44 -6.77 -8.57 -2.51
CA TYR A 44 -6.25 -7.77 -3.61
C TYR A 44 -7.11 -6.55 -3.91
N ALA A 45 -8.44 -6.71 -3.94
CA ALA A 45 -9.36 -5.59 -4.14
C ALA A 45 -9.22 -4.52 -3.05
N LYS A 46 -9.05 -4.93 -1.79
CA LYS A 46 -8.77 -4.00 -0.67
C LYS A 46 -7.42 -3.29 -0.84
N LEU A 47 -6.38 -4.03 -1.22
CA LEU A 47 -5.05 -3.45 -1.43
C LEU A 47 -5.08 -2.39 -2.53
N ARG A 48 -5.74 -2.69 -3.65
CA ARG A 48 -5.97 -1.75 -4.75
C ARG A 48 -6.73 -0.51 -4.30
N ALA A 49 -7.86 -0.67 -3.61
CA ALA A 49 -8.65 0.46 -3.13
C ALA A 49 -7.85 1.37 -2.17
N ASN A 50 -7.05 0.77 -1.28
CA ASN A 50 -6.18 1.50 -0.37
C ASN A 50 -5.08 2.26 -1.13
N ALA A 51 -4.47 1.64 -2.14
CA ALA A 51 -3.46 2.28 -2.98
C ALA A 51 -4.02 3.43 -3.82
N GLU A 52 -5.23 3.29 -4.38
CA GLU A 52 -5.91 4.35 -5.12
C GLU A 52 -6.22 5.56 -4.21
N VAL A 53 -6.68 5.32 -2.98
CA VAL A 53 -6.86 6.38 -1.98
C VAL A 53 -5.53 7.02 -1.60
N ALA A 54 -4.49 6.21 -1.37
CA ALA A 54 -3.17 6.69 -1.01
C ALA A 54 -2.55 7.55 -2.12
N SER A 55 -2.69 7.15 -3.38
CA SER A 55 -2.22 7.89 -4.56
C SER A 55 -2.91 9.24 -4.69
N ARG A 56 -4.24 9.31 -4.53
CA ARG A 56 -4.96 10.61 -4.54
C ARG A 56 -4.46 11.54 -3.44
N LYS A 57 -4.33 11.02 -2.21
CA LYS A 57 -3.81 11.80 -1.08
C LYS A 57 -2.37 12.23 -1.30
N LEU A 58 -1.54 11.37 -1.90
CA LEU A 58 -0.14 11.66 -2.19
C LEU A 58 -0.03 12.89 -3.10
N ASP A 59 -0.78 12.90 -4.20
CA ASP A 59 -0.81 14.03 -5.13
C ASP A 59 -1.26 15.33 -4.44
N GLU A 60 -2.31 15.26 -3.61
CA GLU A 60 -2.80 16.40 -2.82
C GLU A 60 -1.73 16.92 -1.86
N ARG A 61 -1.03 16.03 -1.13
CA ARG A 61 -0.01 16.42 -0.15
C ARG A 61 1.24 16.98 -0.80
N GLN A 62 1.65 16.45 -1.96
CA GLN A 62 2.75 16.99 -2.74
C GLN A 62 2.45 18.41 -3.24
N ARG A 63 1.22 18.65 -3.75
CA ARG A 63 0.79 20.00 -4.17
C ARG A 63 0.75 20.97 -3.00
N LEU A 64 0.22 20.56 -1.86
CA LEU A 64 0.18 21.38 -0.66
C LEU A 64 1.59 21.73 -0.18
N LYS A 65 2.49 20.74 -0.13
CA LYS A 65 3.90 20.96 0.23
C LYS A 65 4.55 22.01 -0.68
N ALA A 66 4.42 21.85 -2.00
CA ALA A 66 4.98 22.80 -2.96
C ALA A 66 4.44 24.23 -2.78
N ALA A 67 3.13 24.36 -2.51
CA ALA A 67 2.51 25.66 -2.24
C ALA A 67 3.05 26.32 -0.95
N LEU A 68 3.31 25.52 0.10
CA LEU A 68 3.90 26.02 1.34
C LEU A 68 5.37 26.43 1.15
N GLU A 69 6.14 25.66 0.38
CA GLU A 69 7.53 25.99 0.06
C GLU A 69 7.64 27.29 -0.75
N ASP A 70 6.78 27.50 -1.74
CA ASP A 70 6.68 28.78 -2.47
C ASP A 70 6.30 29.93 -1.54
N ARG A 71 5.35 29.71 -0.61
CA ARG A 71 4.95 30.72 0.38
C ARG A 71 6.11 31.08 1.32
N ILE A 72 6.86 30.10 1.81
CA ILE A 72 8.07 30.30 2.62
C ILE A 72 9.07 31.15 1.86
N ALA A 73 9.39 30.79 0.61
CA ALA A 73 10.36 31.52 -0.21
C ALA A 73 9.96 32.99 -0.43
N LYS A 74 8.67 33.25 -0.68
CA LYS A 74 8.14 34.63 -0.82
C LYS A 74 8.25 35.43 0.48
N ILE A 75 8.02 34.79 1.63
CA ILE A 75 8.17 35.46 2.94
C ILE A 75 9.66 35.75 3.18
N GLU A 76 10.54 34.76 3.05
CA GLU A 76 11.98 34.91 3.28
C GLU A 76 12.61 35.95 2.33
N GLY A 77 12.23 35.94 1.05
CA GLY A 77 12.70 36.90 0.05
C GLY A 77 12.24 38.35 0.26
N SER A 78 11.15 38.56 1.01
CA SER A 78 10.62 39.90 1.31
C SER A 78 10.85 40.34 2.76
N ALA A 79 11.21 39.44 3.68
CA ALA A 79 11.31 39.70 5.11
C ALA A 79 12.51 40.57 5.50
N GLY A 80 13.60 40.56 4.72
CA GLY A 80 14.80 41.36 5.00
C GLY A 80 14.57 42.89 5.02
N ALA A 81 13.52 43.36 4.33
CA ALA A 81 13.15 44.77 4.22
C ALA A 81 11.93 45.16 5.07
N LYS A 82 11.39 44.24 5.90
CA LYS A 82 10.15 44.46 6.65
C LYS A 82 10.41 44.81 8.11
N PHE A 83 9.56 45.68 8.65
CA PHE A 83 9.57 46.14 10.04
C PHE A 83 9.40 44.98 11.05
N PHE A 84 8.58 43.97 10.72
CA PHE A 84 8.25 42.82 11.57
C PHE A 84 9.07 41.56 11.24
N LYS A 85 10.38 41.72 11.03
CA LYS A 85 11.25 40.61 10.58
C LYS A 85 11.21 39.40 11.54
N GLY A 86 11.06 39.63 12.84
CA GLY A 86 10.95 38.56 13.84
C GLY A 86 9.70 37.70 13.64
N GLU A 87 8.55 38.35 13.51
CA GLU A 87 7.25 37.72 13.33
C GLU A 87 7.17 36.95 12.00
N TYR A 88 7.73 37.51 10.92
CA TYR A 88 7.86 36.77 9.66
C TYR A 88 8.78 35.55 9.79
N GLY A 89 9.84 35.64 10.61
CA GLY A 89 10.73 34.52 10.90
C GLY A 89 10.02 33.40 11.67
N ASP A 90 9.20 33.75 12.66
CA ASP A 90 8.43 32.76 13.43
C ASP A 90 7.33 32.11 12.58
N LEU A 91 6.63 32.90 11.75
CA LEU A 91 5.67 32.37 10.78
C LEU A 91 6.32 31.38 9.79
N VAL A 92 7.54 31.67 9.32
CA VAL A 92 8.31 30.74 8.48
C VAL A 92 8.65 29.44 9.21
N LYS A 93 8.99 29.49 10.51
CA LYS A 93 9.23 28.27 11.31
C LYS A 93 7.98 27.41 11.39
N GLU A 94 6.81 28.01 11.60
CA GLU A 94 5.54 27.27 11.63
C GLU A 94 5.27 26.60 10.28
N TYR A 95 5.42 27.32 9.16
CA TYR A 95 5.29 26.72 7.84
C TYR A 95 6.27 25.56 7.61
N LYS A 96 7.54 25.70 8.02
CA LYS A 96 8.55 24.63 7.93
C LYS A 96 8.19 23.40 8.76
N ASN A 97 7.55 23.58 9.92
CA ASN A 97 7.06 22.46 10.73
C ASN A 97 5.93 21.71 10.02
N VAL A 98 5.01 22.42 9.37
CA VAL A 98 3.95 21.79 8.57
C VAL A 98 4.54 21.04 7.37
N VAL A 99 5.53 21.61 6.68
CA VAL A 99 6.24 20.94 5.57
C VAL A 99 6.87 19.62 6.04
N LYS A 100 7.52 19.60 7.21
CA LYS A 100 8.09 18.36 7.77
C LYS A 100 7.03 17.30 8.04
N ALA A 101 5.88 17.68 8.60
CA ALA A 101 4.78 16.74 8.81
C ALA A 101 4.23 16.20 7.47
N LEU A 102 4.16 17.05 6.44
CA LEU A 102 3.79 16.62 5.09
C LEU A 102 4.82 15.64 4.49
N ASP A 103 6.11 15.82 4.74
CA ASP A 103 7.14 14.87 4.27
C ASP A 103 6.97 13.48 4.85
N GLU A 104 6.65 13.38 6.14
CA GLU A 104 6.37 12.10 6.81
C GLU A 104 5.13 11.42 6.23
N GLU A 105 4.06 12.19 6.00
CA GLU A 105 2.82 11.66 5.42
C GLU A 105 3.00 11.25 3.95
N ILE A 106 3.70 12.06 3.15
CA ILE A 106 4.08 11.74 1.77
C ILE A 106 4.86 10.43 1.74
N LYS A 107 5.86 10.25 2.61
CA LYS A 107 6.64 9.02 2.68
C LYS A 107 5.78 7.80 2.99
N SER A 108 4.83 7.91 3.91
CA SER A 108 3.90 6.83 4.26
C SER A 108 2.95 6.48 3.11
N LEU A 109 2.41 7.50 2.43
CA LEU A 109 1.52 7.32 1.29
C LEU A 109 2.25 6.71 0.09
N SER A 110 3.46 7.21 -0.23
CA SER A 110 4.32 6.63 -1.28
C SER A 110 4.59 5.16 -1.03
N LYS A 111 4.96 4.78 0.20
CA LYS A 111 5.18 3.37 0.54
C LYS A 111 3.94 2.51 0.31
N THR A 112 2.75 3.01 0.65
CA THR A 112 1.49 2.28 0.42
C THR A 112 1.23 2.04 -1.07
N VAL A 113 1.57 3.02 -1.92
CA VAL A 113 1.46 2.90 -3.38
C VAL A 113 2.49 1.93 -3.93
N GLU A 114 3.74 2.03 -3.49
CA GLU A 114 4.86 1.16 -3.89
C GLU A 114 4.60 -0.31 -3.51
N ASP A 115 4.12 -0.56 -2.30
CA ASP A 115 3.79 -1.91 -1.82
C ASP A 115 2.70 -2.56 -2.69
N TYR A 116 1.68 -1.79 -3.12
CA TYR A 116 0.68 -2.28 -4.08
C TYR A 116 1.27 -2.58 -5.46
N GLN A 117 2.10 -1.68 -6.00
CA GLN A 117 2.73 -1.87 -7.30
C GLN A 117 3.63 -3.12 -7.32
N ALA A 118 4.32 -3.40 -6.21
CA ALA A 118 5.10 -4.62 -6.05
C ALA A 118 4.22 -5.88 -6.10
N VAL A 119 3.09 -5.87 -5.40
CA VAL A 119 2.11 -6.99 -5.44
C VAL A 119 1.49 -7.15 -6.83
N GLU A 120 1.14 -6.04 -7.49
CA GLU A 120 0.58 -6.05 -8.84
C GLU A 120 1.57 -6.61 -9.87
N SER A 121 2.85 -6.26 -9.77
CA SER A 121 3.91 -6.75 -10.65
C SER A 121 4.14 -8.26 -10.51
N LEU A 122 4.04 -8.79 -9.28
CA LEU A 122 4.13 -10.23 -9.02
C LEU A 122 2.94 -11.00 -9.59
N LYS A 123 1.76 -10.37 -9.67
CA LYS A 123 0.54 -10.96 -10.25
C LYS A 123 0.57 -10.93 -11.78
N GLY A 124 1.09 -9.88 -12.39
CA GLY A 124 1.23 -9.75 -13.85
C GLY A 124 2.38 -10.55 -14.46
N GLY A 125 3.24 -11.15 -13.63
CA GLY A 125 4.40 -11.95 -14.04
C GLY A 125 4.16 -13.47 -14.13
N ASN A 126 2.91 -13.94 -13.98
CA ASN A 126 2.51 -15.35 -14.15
C ASN A 126 1.56 -15.51 -15.34
#